data_AF-A0ABD5ZFK3-F1
#
_entry.id   AF-A0ABD5ZFK3-F1
#
_cell.length_a   1.000
_cell.length_b   1.000
_cell.length_c   1.000
_cell.angle_alpha   90.00
_cell.angle_beta   90.00
_cell.angle_gamma   90.00
#
_symmetry.space_group_name_H-M   'P 1'
#
loop_
_entity.id
_entity.type
_entity.pdbx_description
1 polymer ?
#
loop_
_entity_poly.entity_id
_entity_poly.type
_entity_poly.pdbx_seq_one_letter_code
_entity_poly.pdbx_strand_id
1 'polypeptide(L)' 'MDTKTVESDKSIGFTALFGVLTVVGAGLMMAGPDQLTKALGFAVAIIAASLAVVGAHMFYR' A
#
# COMPACT_ATOMS: atom_id res chain seq x y z
N MET A 1 -12.61 -33.34 -9.11
CA MET A 1 -12.50 -31.89 -8.91
C MET A 1 -11.09 -31.51 -9.28
N ASP A 2 -10.85 -31.08 -10.52
CA ASP A 2 -9.58 -30.49 -10.92
C ASP A 2 -9.30 -29.31 -9.99
N THR A 3 -8.39 -29.49 -9.04
CA THR A 3 -7.84 -28.39 -8.25
C THR A 3 -6.97 -27.58 -9.18
N LYS A 4 -7.59 -26.69 -9.94
CA LYS A 4 -6.90 -25.59 -10.59
C LYS A 4 -6.28 -24.79 -9.45
N THR A 5 -4.98 -24.94 -9.24
CA THR A 5 -4.21 -23.98 -8.46
C THR A 5 -4.53 -22.62 -9.07
N VAL A 6 -5.33 -21.83 -8.37
CA VAL A 6 -5.54 -20.43 -8.74
C VAL A 6 -4.24 -19.76 -8.40
N GLU A 7 -3.40 -19.59 -9.41
CA GLU A 7 -2.19 -18.81 -9.30
C GLU A 7 -2.64 -17.38 -8.98
N SER A 8 -2.49 -17.00 -7.71
CA SER A 8 -2.94 -15.71 -7.22
C SER A 8 -1.89 -14.67 -7.61
N ASP A 9 -2.29 -13.65 -8.37
CA ASP A 9 -1.46 -12.49 -8.75
C ASP A 9 -1.12 -11.65 -7.52
N LYS A 10 -0.23 -12.19 -6.69
CA LYS A 10 0.09 -11.67 -5.36
C LYS A 10 0.77 -10.31 -5.45
N SER A 11 1.52 -10.05 -6.52
CA SER A 11 2.12 -8.76 -6.84
C SER A 11 1.06 -7.66 -7.02
N ILE A 12 -0.03 -7.95 -7.74
CA ILE A 12 -1.15 -7.03 -7.96
C ILE A 12 -1.93 -6.82 -6.66
N GLY A 13 -2.17 -7.89 -5.90
CA GLY A 13 -2.86 -7.79 -4.62
C GLY A 13 -2.14 -6.90 -3.60
N PHE A 14 -0.81 -7.07 -3.47
CA PHE A 14 -0.01 -6.27 -2.54
C PHE A 14 0.14 -4.82 -3.00
N THR A 15 0.36 -4.57 -4.29
CA THR A 15 0.44 -3.20 -4.81
C THR A 15 -0.86 -2.45 -4.65
N ALA A 16 -2.01 -3.09 -4.89
CA ALA A 16 -3.32 -2.49 -4.69
C ALA A 16 -3.58 -2.16 -3.20
N LEU A 17 -3.33 -3.12 -2.29
CA LEU A 17 -3.53 -2.93 -0.86
C LEU A 17 -2.71 -1.76 -0.32
N PHE A 18 -1.41 -1.77 -0.58
CA PHE A 18 -0.51 -0.73 -0.09
C PHE A 18 -0.70 0.61 -0.81
N GLY A 19 -1.14 0.59 -2.08
CA GLY A 19 -1.57 1.78 -2.82
C GLY A 19 -2.75 2.47 -2.14
N VAL A 20 -3.78 1.72 -1.75
CA VAL A 20 -4.93 2.28 -1.01
C VAL A 20 -4.48 2.86 0.34
N LEU A 21 -3.63 2.14 1.10
CA LEU A 21 -3.07 2.67 2.34
C LEU A 21 -2.28 3.97 2.14
N THR A 22 -1.54 4.08 1.02
CA THR A 22 -0.80 5.30 0.67
C THR A 22 -1.75 6.46 0.42
N VAL A 23 -2.84 6.23 -0.31
CA VAL A 23 -3.88 7.25 -0.56
C VAL A 23 -4.56 7.68 0.75
N VAL A 24 -4.82 6.74 1.67
CA VAL A 24 -5.37 7.07 2.99
C VAL A 24 -4.39 7.94 3.80
N GLY A 25 -3.09 7.59 3.82
CA GLY A 25 -2.06 8.40 4.46
C GLY A 25 -1.94 9.81 3.86
N ALA A 26 -2.01 9.93 2.53
CA ALA A 26 -2.04 11.21 1.83
C ALA A 26 -3.33 12.01 2.16
N GLY A 27 -4.47 11.33 2.30
CA GLY A 27 -5.72 11.93 2.76
C GLY A 27 -5.60 12.52 4.16
N LEU A 28 -4.95 11.82 5.08
CA LEU A 28 -4.64 12.34 6.42
C LEU A 28 -3.70 13.55 6.38
N MET A 29 -2.76 13.59 5.45
CA MET A 29 -1.90 14.75 5.22
C MET A 29 -2.68 15.97 4.70
N MET A 30 -3.71 15.76 3.87
CA MET A 30 -4.55 16.83 3.36
C MET A 30 -5.54 17.35 4.40
N ALA A 31 -6.24 16.45 5.10
CA ALA A 31 -7.35 16.77 6.00
C ALA A 31 -6.94 16.96 7.48
N GLY A 32 -5.67 16.74 7.82
CA GLY A 32 -5.19 16.86 9.20
C GLY A 32 -5.35 18.28 9.78
N PRO A 33 -5.92 18.43 10.99
CA PRO A 33 -6.12 19.74 11.61
C PRO A 33 -4.82 20.38 12.12
N ASP A 34 -3.82 19.55 12.45
CA ASP A 34 -2.56 19.98 13.05
C ASP A 34 -1.35 19.55 12.19
N GLN A 35 -0.25 20.30 12.26
CA GLN A 35 0.99 19.99 11.53
C GLN A 35 1.54 18.61 11.91
N LEU A 36 1.38 18.19 13.17
CA LEU A 36 1.78 16.86 13.62
C LEU A 36 0.98 15.76 12.91
N THR A 37 -0.35 15.92 12.80
CA THR A 37 -1.22 14.96 12.09
C THR A 37 -0.84 14.84 10.62
N LYS A 38 -0.49 15.97 9.99
CA LYS A 38 -0.06 15.97 8.58
C LYS A 38 1.28 15.26 8.39
N ALA A 39 2.24 15.50 9.29
CA ALA A 39 3.55 14.83 9.26
C ALA A 39 3.43 13.32 9.48
N LEU A 40 2.56 12.89 10.41
CA LEU A 40 2.28 11.47 10.62
C LEU A 40 1.59 10.84 9.40
N GLY A 41 0.63 11.54 8.78
CA GLY A 41 0.00 11.10 7.54
C GLY A 41 1.01 10.88 6.41
N PHE A 42 1.96 11.80 6.24
CA PHE A 42 3.06 11.65 5.29
C PHE A 42 3.96 10.44 5.60
N ALA A 43 4.38 10.27 6.86
CA ALA A 43 5.22 9.14 7.26
C ALA A 43 4.54 7.79 6.97
N VAL A 44 3.24 7.67 7.30
CA VAL A 44 2.44 6.47 7.00
C VAL A 44 2.34 6.23 5.49
N ALA A 45 2.11 7.29 4.70
CA ALA A 45 2.03 7.18 3.24
C ALA A 45 3.35 6.67 2.63
N ILE A 46 4.50 7.19 3.08
CA ILE A 46 5.82 6.77 2.58
C ILE A 46 6.13 5.31 2.95
N ILE A 47 5.81 4.90 4.18
CA ILE A 47 6.02 3.51 4.62
C ILE A 47 5.14 2.56 3.81
N ALA A 48 3.86 2.89 3.64
CA ALA A 48 2.92 2.11 2.84
C ALA A 48 3.39 2.00 1.38
N ALA A 49 3.79 3.11 0.76
CA ALA A 49 4.29 3.13 -0.62
C ALA A 49 5.56 2.28 -0.78
N SER A 50 6.49 2.36 0.18
CA SER A 50 7.71 1.54 0.17
C SER A 50 7.39 0.05 0.27
N LEU A 51 6.44 -0.33 1.14
CA LEU A 51 5.98 -1.71 1.26
C LEU A 51 5.23 -2.20 0.00
N ALA A 52 4.53 -1.30 -0.71
CA ALA A 52 3.93 -1.58 -2.01
C ALA A 52 4.99 -2.02 -3.02
N VAL A 53 6.10 -1.27 -3.12
CA VAL A 53 7.18 -1.54 -4.07
C VAL A 53 7.92 -2.83 -3.73
N VAL A 54 8.18 -3.08 -2.44
CA VAL A 54 8.80 -4.33 -1.98
C VAL A 54 7.88 -5.52 -2.27
N GLY A 55 6.58 -5.41 -1.96
CA GLY A 55 5.58 -6.43 -2.27
C GLY A 55 5.45 -6.69 -3.78
N ALA A 56 5.52 -5.64 -4.59
CA ALA A 56 5.59 -5.78 -6.04
C ALA A 56 6.81 -6.60 -6.43
N HIS A 57 8.02 -6.20 -6.03
CA HIS A 57 9.27 -6.84 -6.44
C HIS A 57 9.44 -8.27 -5.91
N MET A 58 9.01 -8.57 -4.69
CA MET A 58 9.14 -9.92 -4.13
C MET A 58 8.24 -10.94 -4.81
N PHE A 59 7.09 -10.51 -5.34
CA PHE A 59 6.11 -11.37 -6.01
C PHE A 59 6.06 -11.14 -7.53
N TYR A 60 6.94 -10.30 -8.07
CA TYR A 60 7.15 -10.14 -9.51
C TYR A 60 8.04 -11.30 -9.97
N ARG A 61 7.41 -12.40 -10.37
CA ARG A 61 8.03 -13.55 -11.05
C ARG A 61 7.26 -13.86 -12.31
#